data_AF-A0A5U3D8V3-F1
#
_entry.id   AF-A0A5U3D8V3-F1
#
_cell.length_a   1.000
_cell.length_b   1.000
_cell.length_c   1.000
_cell.angle_alpha   90.00
_cell.angle_beta   90.00
_cell.angle_gamma   90.00
#
_symmetry.space_group_name_H-M   'P 1'
#
loop_
_entity.id
_entity.type
_entity.pdbx_description
1 polymer ?
#
loop_
_entity_poly.entity_id
_entity_poly.type
_entity_poly.pdbx_seq_one_letter_code
_entity_poly.pdbx_strand_id
1 'polypeptide(L)'
;MNIVAKSDYNFQGFTFNPVTEGGSIWFTSTELAKALGYKKTDAISQIYARNADEFSDSMSLTLNMKVNGINNSLRNKSVRVYSLRGAHLVAMFASTPKAKEFRRWVLDILDREATDSPIAKQFTDDELISLCYLQLWMEKSQRVSQQLYPAMKQAKSEYAGMLYDIAHDIRYMTVETKKILLREVQELDNSNIVVKHAQPMLAMLRGEEWIH
;
A
#
# COMPACT_ATOMS: atom_id res chain seq x y z
N MET A 1 7.45 -0.96 -12.45
CA MET A 1 7.41 -1.80 -11.24
C MET A 1 6.80 -3.14 -11.61
N ASN A 2 7.49 -4.23 -11.30
CA ASN A 2 7.03 -5.57 -11.63
C ASN A 2 5.82 -5.93 -10.76
N ILE A 3 4.77 -6.30 -11.48
CA ILE A 3 3.50 -6.90 -11.08
C ILE A 3 3.69 -7.89 -9.91
N VAL A 4 3.45 -7.44 -8.68
CA VAL A 4 3.18 -8.31 -7.52
C VAL A 4 1.69 -8.72 -7.51
N ALA A 5 0.82 -8.00 -8.20
CA ALA A 5 -0.62 -8.26 -8.23
C ALA A 5 -1.07 -9.52 -9.01
N LYS A 6 -0.21 -10.23 -9.74
CA LYS A 6 -0.64 -11.39 -10.56
C LYS A 6 -0.83 -12.69 -9.77
N SER A 7 -0.23 -12.84 -8.59
CA SER A 7 -0.27 -14.08 -7.81
C SER A 7 -1.41 -14.16 -6.79
N ASP A 8 -2.00 -13.03 -6.41
CA ASP A 8 -2.81 -12.98 -5.18
C ASP A 8 -4.30 -13.22 -5.40
N TYR A 9 -4.78 -13.02 -6.63
CA TYR A 9 -6.18 -13.24 -7.00
C TYR A 9 -6.40 -14.65 -7.57
N ASN A 10 -6.10 -15.68 -6.77
CA ASN A 10 -6.46 -17.07 -7.08
C ASN A 10 -7.52 -17.59 -6.11
N PHE A 11 -8.67 -17.99 -6.64
CA PHE A 11 -9.74 -18.63 -5.88
C PHE A 11 -9.90 -20.09 -6.32
N GLN A 12 -9.54 -21.05 -5.46
CA GLN A 12 -9.70 -22.49 -5.72
C GLN A 12 -9.11 -22.96 -7.05
N GLY A 13 -7.92 -22.47 -7.41
CA GLY A 13 -7.26 -22.78 -8.68
C GLY A 13 -7.75 -21.95 -9.87
N PHE A 14 -8.74 -21.08 -9.69
CA PHE A 14 -9.14 -20.10 -10.69
C PHE A 14 -8.32 -18.81 -10.50
N THR A 15 -7.42 -18.53 -11.44
CA THR A 15 -6.64 -17.29 -11.47
C THR A 15 -7.42 -16.19 -12.20
N PHE A 16 -7.70 -15.09 -11.50
CA PHE A 16 -8.32 -13.91 -12.09
C PHE A 16 -7.30 -13.11 -12.92
N ASN A 17 -7.78 -12.47 -13.99
CA ASN A 17 -7.00 -11.51 -14.78
C ASN A 17 -7.65 -10.13 -14.64
N PRO A 18 -7.52 -9.49 -13.47
CA PRO A 18 -8.19 -8.24 -13.23
C PRO A 18 -7.68 -7.14 -14.16
N VAL A 19 -8.57 -6.19 -14.45
CA VAL A 19 -8.28 -4.98 -15.22
C VAL A 19 -7.91 -3.87 -14.25
N THR A 20 -6.83 -3.15 -14.53
CA THR A 20 -6.45 -1.96 -13.77
C THR A 20 -6.96 -0.71 -14.50
N GLU A 21 -7.83 0.06 -13.84
CA GLU A 21 -8.34 1.34 -14.34
C GLU A 21 -8.30 2.36 -13.20
N GLY A 22 -7.68 3.52 -13.42
CA GLY A 22 -7.60 4.59 -12.42
C GLY A 22 -6.88 4.19 -11.13
N GLY A 23 -5.91 3.28 -11.21
CA GLY A 23 -5.19 2.74 -10.05
C GLY A 23 -5.99 1.73 -9.22
N SER A 24 -7.24 1.44 -9.60
CA SER A 24 -8.10 0.45 -8.94
C SER A 24 -8.14 -0.86 -9.74
N ILE A 25 -8.33 -1.96 -9.02
CA ILE A 25 -8.38 -3.32 -9.57
C ILE A 25 -9.83 -3.75 -9.76
N TRP A 26 -10.16 -4.24 -10.95
CA TRP A 26 -11.52 -4.56 -11.36
C TRP A 26 -11.64 -5.96 -11.94
N PHE A 27 -12.70 -6.69 -11.57
CA PHE A 27 -13.02 -8.03 -12.03
C PHE A 27 -14.19 -8.01 -13.00
N THR A 28 -14.12 -8.80 -14.07
CA THR A 28 -15.20 -8.86 -15.06
C THR A 28 -16.34 -9.77 -14.61
N SER A 29 -17.59 -9.47 -15.03
CA SER A 29 -18.74 -10.37 -14.78
C SER A 29 -18.45 -11.81 -15.22
N THR A 30 -17.70 -11.98 -16.31
CA THR A 30 -17.42 -13.30 -16.89
C THR A 30 -16.49 -14.13 -16.04
N GLU A 31 -15.49 -13.51 -15.40
CA GLU A 31 -14.58 -14.21 -14.50
C GLU A 31 -15.26 -14.55 -13.17
N LEU A 32 -16.03 -13.60 -12.62
CA LEU A 32 -16.82 -13.84 -11.41
C LEU A 32 -17.82 -14.99 -11.62
N ALA A 33 -18.48 -15.06 -12.78
CA ALA A 33 -19.39 -16.16 -13.10
C ALA A 33 -18.68 -17.52 -13.03
N LYS A 34 -17.49 -17.62 -13.63
CA LYS A 34 -16.68 -18.86 -13.64
C LYS A 34 -16.20 -19.23 -12.24
N ALA A 35 -15.66 -18.27 -11.50
CA ALA A 35 -15.16 -18.49 -10.14
C ALA A 35 -16.27 -18.97 -9.18
N LEU A 36 -17.46 -18.36 -9.29
CA LEU A 36 -18.63 -18.73 -8.50
C LEU A 36 -19.32 -20.02 -8.99
N GLY A 37 -18.87 -20.62 -10.11
CA GLY A 37 -19.40 -21.89 -10.61
C GLY A 37 -20.70 -21.78 -11.43
N TYR A 38 -21.01 -20.60 -11.98
CA TYR A 38 -22.14 -20.44 -12.89
C TYR A 38 -21.81 -21.01 -14.28
N LYS A 39 -22.76 -21.74 -14.86
CA LYS A 39 -22.66 -22.21 -16.25
C LYS A 39 -22.77 -21.09 -17.27
N LYS A 40 -23.59 -20.08 -16.97
CA LYS A 40 -23.82 -18.93 -17.86
C LYS A 40 -22.97 -17.75 -17.43
N THR A 41 -22.32 -17.12 -18.41
CA THR A 41 -21.42 -15.97 -18.17
C THR A 41 -22.17 -14.67 -17.89
N ASP A 42 -23.47 -14.59 -18.19
CA ASP A 42 -24.32 -13.44 -17.93
C ASP A 42 -24.98 -13.48 -16.54
N ALA A 43 -24.82 -14.58 -15.78
CA ALA A 43 -25.45 -14.75 -14.48
C ALA A 43 -25.13 -13.61 -13.50
N ILE A 44 -23.88 -13.13 -13.49
CA ILE A 44 -23.46 -12.01 -12.65
C ILE A 44 -24.11 -10.69 -13.07
N SER A 45 -24.23 -10.46 -14.38
CA SER A 45 -24.93 -9.29 -14.89
C SER A 45 -26.42 -9.30 -14.52
N GLN A 46 -27.05 -10.49 -14.50
CA GLN A 46 -28.44 -10.64 -14.03
C GLN A 46 -28.57 -10.39 -12.53
N ILE A 47 -27.62 -10.88 -11.72
CA ILE A 47 -27.58 -10.60 -10.27
C ILE A 47 -27.45 -9.11 -10.02
N TYR A 48 -26.51 -8.45 -10.71
CA TYR A 48 -26.35 -7.00 -10.61
C TYR A 48 -27.63 -6.27 -11.01
N ALA A 49 -28.25 -6.61 -12.14
CA ALA A 49 -29.44 -5.92 -12.63
C ALA A 49 -30.63 -5.98 -11.65
N ARG A 50 -30.71 -7.03 -10.82
CA ARG A 50 -31.78 -7.21 -9.82
C ARG A 50 -31.54 -6.47 -8.51
N ASN A 51 -30.28 -6.13 -8.21
CA ASN A 51 -29.88 -5.53 -6.93
C ASN A 51 -29.02 -4.29 -7.18
N ALA A 52 -29.23 -3.60 -8.31
CA ALA A 52 -28.34 -2.53 -8.78
C ALA A 52 -28.31 -1.34 -7.79
N ASP A 53 -29.39 -1.16 -7.03
CA ASP A 53 -29.56 -0.18 -5.96
C ASP A 53 -28.65 -0.42 -4.75
N GLU A 54 -28.16 -1.64 -4.53
CA GLU A 54 -27.19 -1.95 -3.46
C GLU A 54 -25.73 -1.67 -3.86
N PHE A 55 -25.46 -1.38 -5.13
CA PHE A 55 -24.10 -1.10 -5.62
C PHE A 55 -23.84 0.41 -5.67
N SER A 56 -22.74 0.84 -5.06
CA SER A 56 -22.19 2.18 -5.29
C SER A 56 -21.32 2.23 -6.55
N ASP A 57 -21.04 3.44 -7.03
CA ASP A 57 -20.13 3.67 -8.17
C ASP A 57 -18.71 3.11 -7.94
N SER A 58 -18.27 3.06 -6.68
CA SER A 58 -17.00 2.44 -6.28
C SER A 58 -17.03 0.90 -6.25
N MET A 59 -18.22 0.28 -6.32
CA MET A 59 -18.37 -1.17 -6.36
C MET A 59 -18.50 -1.72 -7.76
N SER A 60 -19.08 -0.96 -8.69
CA SER A 60 -19.24 -1.40 -10.08
C SER A 60 -19.29 -0.22 -11.04
N LEU A 61 -18.64 -0.39 -12.20
CA LEU A 61 -18.70 0.56 -13.31
C LEU A 61 -18.65 -0.17 -14.65
N THR A 62 -18.84 0.57 -15.74
CA THR A 62 -18.77 0.03 -17.10
C THR A 62 -17.54 0.56 -17.82
N LEU A 63 -16.67 -0.33 -18.27
CA LEU A 63 -15.48 0.00 -19.05
C LEU A 63 -15.68 -0.30 -20.54
N ASN A 64 -15.12 0.55 -21.40
CA ASN A 64 -15.06 0.30 -22.83
C ASN A 64 -13.84 -0.55 -23.16
N MET A 65 -14.04 -1.86 -23.27
CA MET A 65 -12.97 -2.81 -23.55
C MET A 65 -12.92 -3.14 -25.04
N LYS A 66 -11.72 -3.25 -25.61
CA LYS A 66 -11.53 -3.76 -26.97
C LYS A 66 -11.56 -5.28 -26.95
N VAL A 67 -12.56 -5.88 -27.58
CA VAL A 67 -12.68 -7.33 -27.75
C VAL A 67 -12.49 -7.68 -29.22
N ASN A 68 -11.89 -8.84 -29.48
CA ASN A 68 -11.73 -9.31 -30.85
C ASN A 68 -13.09 -9.75 -31.39
N GLY A 69 -13.55 -9.09 -32.44
CA GLY A 69 -14.82 -9.39 -33.10
C GLY A 69 -14.71 -10.56 -34.07
N ILE A 70 -15.86 -10.94 -34.64
CA ILE A 70 -15.90 -11.86 -35.79
C ILE A 70 -15.15 -11.16 -36.95
N ASN A 71 -14.20 -11.86 -37.57
CA ASN A 71 -13.24 -11.37 -38.59
C ASN A 71 -12.04 -10.52 -38.10
N ASN A 72 -11.53 -10.75 -36.88
CA ASN A 72 -10.31 -10.09 -36.38
C ASN A 72 -10.42 -8.54 -36.36
N SER A 73 -11.65 -8.03 -36.28
CA SER A 73 -11.95 -6.60 -36.14
C SER A 73 -12.08 -6.26 -34.65
N LEU A 74 -11.31 -5.29 -34.18
CA LEU A 74 -11.43 -4.81 -32.79
C LEU A 74 -12.77 -4.10 -32.62
N ARG A 75 -13.62 -4.63 -31.73
CA ARG A 75 -14.89 -3.99 -31.36
C ARG A 75 -14.80 -3.44 -29.95
N ASN A 76 -15.26 -2.20 -29.78
CA ASN A 76 -15.46 -1.65 -28.45
C ASN A 76 -16.71 -2.29 -27.87
N LYS A 77 -16.57 -2.92 -26.70
CA LYS A 77 -17.65 -3.51 -25.94
C LYS A 77 -17.68 -2.91 -24.55
N SER A 78 -18.84 -2.43 -24.14
CA SER A 78 -19.10 -2.04 -22.77
C SER A 78 -19.15 -3.30 -21.90
N VAL A 79 -18.21 -3.41 -20.96
CA VAL A 79 -18.10 -4.52 -20.02
C VAL A 79 -18.23 -3.94 -18.62
N ARG A 80 -19.23 -4.43 -17.87
CA ARG A 80 -19.36 -4.10 -16.46
C ARG A 80 -18.30 -4.85 -15.66
N VAL A 81 -17.66 -4.12 -14.78
CA VAL A 81 -16.63 -4.62 -13.89
C VAL A 81 -16.98 -4.30 -12.44
N TYR A 82 -16.34 -5.02 -11.52
CA TYR A 82 -16.61 -4.96 -10.09
C TYR A 82 -15.30 -4.86 -9.32
N SER A 83 -15.23 -4.01 -8.30
CA SER A 83 -14.12 -4.04 -7.35
C SER A 83 -14.21 -5.29 -6.47
N LEU A 84 -13.21 -5.57 -5.62
CA LEU A 84 -13.28 -6.67 -4.64
C LEU A 84 -14.55 -6.60 -3.79
N ARG A 85 -14.88 -5.40 -3.30
CA ARG A 85 -16.11 -5.16 -2.52
C ARG A 85 -17.37 -5.43 -3.35
N GLY A 86 -17.39 -5.01 -4.61
CA GLY A 86 -18.49 -5.32 -5.52
C GLY A 86 -18.62 -6.82 -5.80
N ALA A 87 -17.49 -7.53 -5.98
CA ALA A 87 -17.46 -8.98 -6.17
C ALA A 87 -17.96 -9.73 -4.92
N HIS A 88 -17.61 -9.25 -3.72
CA HIS A 88 -18.14 -9.76 -2.46
C HIS A 88 -19.66 -9.60 -2.38
N LEU A 89 -20.19 -8.43 -2.73
CA LEU A 89 -21.64 -8.18 -2.75
C LEU A 89 -22.36 -9.06 -3.78
N VAL A 90 -21.82 -9.19 -4.99
CA VAL A 90 -22.33 -10.15 -5.99
C VAL A 90 -22.40 -11.56 -5.42
N ALA A 91 -21.37 -11.98 -4.68
CA ALA A 91 -21.32 -13.30 -4.07
C ALA A 91 -22.30 -13.46 -2.90
N MET A 92 -22.78 -12.40 -2.26
CA MET A 92 -23.87 -12.45 -1.27
C MET A 92 -25.19 -12.87 -1.90
N PHE A 93 -25.48 -12.37 -3.10
CA PHE A 93 -26.69 -12.74 -3.85
C PHE A 93 -26.57 -14.04 -4.64
N ALA A 94 -25.36 -14.58 -4.77
CA ALA A 94 -25.12 -15.84 -5.46
C ALA A 94 -25.56 -17.04 -4.62
N SER A 95 -26.37 -17.92 -5.19
CA SER A 95 -26.89 -19.14 -4.55
C SER A 95 -26.02 -20.38 -4.78
N THR A 96 -24.83 -20.23 -5.35
CA THR A 96 -23.95 -21.38 -5.66
C THR A 96 -23.23 -21.89 -4.40
N PRO A 97 -22.88 -23.18 -4.33
CA PRO A 97 -22.10 -23.72 -3.20
C PRO A 97 -20.78 -22.99 -3.00
N LYS A 98 -20.10 -22.63 -4.10
CA LYS A 98 -18.82 -21.90 -4.10
C LYS A 98 -18.94 -20.46 -3.58
N ALA A 99 -20.11 -19.85 -3.64
CA ALA A 99 -20.29 -18.45 -3.22
C ALA A 99 -19.96 -18.25 -1.75
N LYS A 100 -20.25 -19.22 -0.87
CA LYS A 100 -19.93 -19.13 0.57
C LYS A 100 -18.44 -19.01 0.82
N GLU A 101 -17.65 -19.83 0.12
CA GLU A 101 -16.19 -19.85 0.24
C GLU A 101 -15.58 -18.62 -0.44
N PHE A 102 -16.14 -18.19 -1.58
CA PHE A 102 -15.73 -16.99 -2.27
C PHE A 102 -15.86 -15.75 -1.38
N ARG A 103 -16.96 -15.63 -0.63
CA ARG A 103 -17.15 -14.50 0.30
C ARG A 103 -16.04 -14.43 1.36
N ARG A 104 -15.71 -15.57 1.98
CA ARG A 104 -14.61 -15.65 2.95
C ARG A 104 -13.28 -15.27 2.31
N TRP A 105 -13.00 -15.83 1.14
CA TRP A 105 -11.78 -15.54 0.40
C TRP A 105 -11.63 -14.05 0.06
N VAL A 106 -12.70 -13.37 -0.38
CA VAL A 106 -12.63 -11.92 -0.63
C VAL A 106 -12.41 -11.14 0.66
N LEU A 107 -13.06 -11.52 1.77
CA LEU A 107 -12.82 -10.87 3.07
C LEU A 107 -11.38 -11.06 3.54
N ASP A 108 -10.80 -12.26 3.38
CA ASP A 108 -9.40 -12.51 3.74
C ASP A 108 -8.43 -11.63 2.93
N ILE A 109 -8.77 -11.31 1.67
CA ILE A 109 -7.98 -10.37 0.84
C ILE A 109 -8.20 -8.94 1.31
N LEU A 110 -9.44 -8.52 1.54
CA LEU A 110 -9.77 -7.17 2.01
C LEU A 110 -9.16 -6.88 3.38
N ASP A 111 -9.14 -7.86 4.29
CA ASP A 111 -8.54 -7.74 5.62
C ASP A 111 -7.01 -7.65 5.53
N ARG A 112 -6.38 -8.38 4.60
CA ARG A 112 -4.95 -8.21 4.30
C ARG A 112 -4.69 -6.84 3.70
N GLU A 113 -5.44 -6.43 2.68
CA GLU A 113 -5.33 -5.09 2.10
C GLU A 113 -5.59 -4.00 3.16
N ALA A 114 -6.41 -4.23 4.18
CA ALA A 114 -6.62 -3.28 5.27
C ALA A 114 -5.55 -3.33 6.36
N THR A 115 -4.93 -4.48 6.60
CA THR A 115 -3.84 -4.67 7.58
C THR A 115 -2.50 -4.23 7.01
N ASP A 116 -2.27 -4.48 5.72
CA ASP A 116 -1.11 -4.09 4.94
C ASP A 116 -1.29 -2.71 4.27
N SER A 117 -2.49 -2.11 4.38
CA SER A 117 -2.64 -0.67 4.16
C SER A 117 -2.28 0.00 5.48
N PRO A 118 -1.07 0.58 5.61
CA PRO A 118 -0.85 1.49 6.71
C PRO A 118 -1.94 2.54 6.57
N ILE A 119 -2.72 2.74 7.65
CA ILE A 119 -3.61 3.89 7.86
C ILE A 119 -3.17 5.01 6.92
N ALA A 120 -3.92 5.20 5.82
CA ALA A 120 -3.50 5.89 4.59
C ALA A 120 -2.27 6.76 4.80
N LYS A 121 -1.08 6.36 4.28
CA LYS A 121 0.23 7.04 4.41
C LYS A 121 0.07 8.42 5.07
N GLN A 122 0.13 8.45 6.40
CA GLN A 122 -0.24 9.64 7.17
C GLN A 122 0.65 10.84 6.79
N PHE A 123 1.86 10.54 6.32
CA PHE A 123 2.82 11.47 5.77
C PHE A 123 3.05 11.17 4.29
N THR A 124 3.16 12.22 3.50
CA THR A 124 3.73 12.14 2.15
C THR A 124 5.19 11.69 2.20
N ASP A 125 5.71 11.18 1.09
CA ASP A 125 7.11 10.77 0.99
C ASP A 125 8.07 11.92 1.36
N ASP A 126 7.77 13.16 0.94
CA ASP A 126 8.59 14.34 1.22
C ASP A 126 8.58 14.73 2.71
N GLU A 127 7.42 14.63 3.38
CA GLU A 127 7.29 14.83 4.82
C GLU A 127 8.07 13.75 5.59
N LEU A 128 7.97 12.49 5.17
CA LEU A 128 8.68 11.39 5.80
C LEU A 128 10.20 11.53 5.65
N ILE A 129 10.66 11.93 4.46
CA ILE A 129 12.08 12.27 4.23
C ILE A 129 12.53 13.43 5.13
N SER A 130 11.71 14.46 5.29
CA SER A 130 12.02 15.60 6.17
C SER A 130 12.19 15.16 7.63
N LEU A 131 11.32 14.27 8.12
CA LEU A 131 11.45 13.67 9.46
C LEU A 131 12.73 12.84 9.61
N CYS A 132 13.12 12.11 8.56
CA CYS A 132 14.37 11.34 8.56
C CYS A 132 15.62 12.24 8.63
N TYR A 133 15.60 13.39 7.93
CA TYR A 133 16.66 14.39 8.07
C TYR A 133 16.75 14.93 9.50
N LEU A 134 15.61 15.29 10.11
CA LEU A 134 15.57 15.76 11.50
C LEU A 134 16.13 14.70 12.46
N GLN A 135 15.72 13.45 12.30
CA GLN A 135 16.23 12.33 13.08
C GLN A 135 17.76 12.17 12.96
N LEU A 136 18.32 12.25 11.74
CA LEU A 136 19.76 12.17 11.54
C LEU A 136 20.50 13.32 12.24
N TRP A 137 19.97 14.54 12.17
CA TRP A 137 20.55 15.69 12.85
C TRP A 137 20.46 15.60 14.37
N MET A 138 19.38 15.04 14.90
CA MET A 138 19.25 14.75 16.32
C MET A 138 20.31 13.76 16.80
N GLU A 139 20.57 12.68 16.06
CA GLU A 139 21.64 11.72 16.37
C GLU A 139 23.04 12.37 16.29
N LYS A 140 23.27 13.24 15.32
CA LYS A 140 24.53 14.01 15.23
C LYS A 140 24.69 14.96 16.42
N SER A 141 23.64 15.68 16.77
CA SER A 141 23.62 16.61 17.90
C SER A 141 23.94 15.91 19.22
N GLN A 142 23.38 14.72 19.45
CA GLN A 142 23.72 13.87 20.61
C GLN A 142 25.22 13.55 20.66
N ARG A 143 25.80 13.07 19.55
CA ARG A 143 27.23 12.71 19.48
C ARG A 143 28.13 13.91 19.75
N VAL A 144 27.83 15.04 19.12
CA VAL A 144 28.58 16.29 19.34
C VAL A 144 28.47 16.74 20.79
N SER A 145 27.27 16.69 21.37
CA SER A 145 27.05 17.10 22.77
C SER A 145 27.78 16.18 23.75
N GLN A 146 27.82 14.87 23.49
CA GLN A 146 28.61 13.91 24.28
C GLN A 146 30.11 14.24 24.24
N GLN A 147 30.63 14.66 23.09
CA GLN A 147 32.04 15.03 22.93
C GLN A 147 32.39 16.37 23.57
N LEU A 148 31.48 17.35 23.49
CA LEU A 148 31.72 18.70 24.01
C LEU A 148 31.46 18.82 25.51
N TYR A 149 30.56 18.01 26.07
CA TYR A 149 30.17 18.07 27.47
C TYR A 149 31.36 18.06 28.46
N PRO A 150 32.35 17.15 28.36
CA PRO A 150 33.48 17.12 29.30
C PRO A 150 34.30 18.41 29.29
N ALA A 151 34.55 18.98 28.10
CA ALA A 151 35.30 20.20 27.94
C ALA A 151 34.54 21.40 28.52
N MET A 152 33.24 21.51 28.25
CA MET A 152 32.40 22.58 28.78
C MET A 152 32.22 22.50 30.29
N LYS A 153 32.15 21.27 30.84
CA LYS A 153 32.12 21.03 32.28
C LYS A 153 33.43 21.47 32.94
N GLN A 154 34.58 21.13 32.35
CA GLN A 154 35.88 21.54 32.86
C GLN A 154 36.06 23.07 32.83
N ALA A 155 35.54 23.73 31.79
CA ALA A 155 35.50 25.18 31.68
C ALA A 155 34.51 25.86 32.63
N LYS A 156 33.75 25.09 33.44
CA LYS A 156 32.65 25.58 34.31
C LYS A 156 31.64 26.45 33.54
N SER A 157 31.39 26.10 32.28
CA SER A 157 30.42 26.80 31.44
C SER A 157 28.99 26.53 31.91
N GLU A 158 28.14 27.55 31.85
CA GLU A 158 26.70 27.42 32.10
C GLU A 158 26.00 26.48 31.11
N TYR A 159 26.55 26.30 29.91
CA TYR A 159 26.01 25.40 28.87
C TYR A 159 26.31 23.92 29.12
N ALA A 160 27.14 23.58 30.11
CA ALA A 160 27.49 22.19 30.39
C ALA A 160 26.27 21.33 30.76
N GLY A 161 25.29 21.90 31.46
CA GLY A 161 24.03 21.22 31.77
C GLY A 161 23.24 20.89 30.50
N MET A 162 23.00 21.88 29.65
CA MET A 162 22.27 21.69 28.38
C MET A 162 22.91 20.63 27.48
N LEU A 163 24.23 20.61 27.36
CA LEU A 163 24.93 19.59 26.56
C LEU A 163 24.80 18.20 27.17
N TYR A 164 24.74 18.09 28.50
CA TYR A 164 24.51 16.81 29.16
C TYR A 164 23.13 16.25 28.83
N ASP A 165 22.10 17.10 28.91
CA ASP A 165 20.71 16.71 28.66
C ASP A 165 20.52 16.28 27.20
N ILE A 166 21.04 17.06 26.24
CA ILE A 166 21.03 16.68 24.82
C ILE A 166 21.77 15.36 24.60
N ALA A 167 22.88 15.14 25.28
CA ALA A 167 23.69 13.94 25.12
C ALA A 167 23.03 12.65 25.65
N HIS A 168 22.20 12.75 26.70
CA HIS A 168 21.76 11.57 27.47
C HIS A 168 20.24 11.42 27.59
N ASP A 169 19.50 12.51 27.84
CA ASP A 169 18.08 12.42 28.23
C ASP A 169 17.17 12.03 27.05
N ILE A 170 17.55 12.43 25.84
CA ILE A 170 16.77 12.17 24.63
C ILE A 170 17.12 10.82 23.96
N ARG A 171 18.04 10.03 24.51
CA ARG A 171 18.55 8.80 23.88
C ARG A 171 17.45 7.78 23.57
N TYR A 172 16.56 7.53 24.53
CA TYR A 172 15.46 6.57 24.35
C TYR A 172 14.55 6.98 23.19
N MET A 173 14.08 8.23 23.19
CA MET A 173 13.19 8.76 22.17
C MET A 173 13.85 8.74 20.78
N THR A 174 15.13 9.09 20.69
CA THR A 174 15.86 9.02 19.42
C THR A 174 15.94 7.60 18.87
N VAL A 175 16.15 6.59 19.72
CA VAL A 175 16.21 5.18 19.29
C VAL A 175 14.85 4.67 18.81
N GLU A 176 13.78 4.97 19.53
CA GLU A 176 12.44 4.50 19.15
C GLU A 176 11.92 5.21 17.90
N THR A 177 12.08 6.54 17.81
CA THR A 177 11.68 7.31 16.61
C THR A 177 12.44 6.84 15.38
N LYS A 178 13.73 6.51 15.50
CA LYS A 178 14.53 5.93 14.41
C LYS A 178 13.91 4.63 13.88
N LYS A 179 13.51 3.71 14.77
CA LYS A 179 12.92 2.42 14.37
C LYS A 179 11.62 2.63 13.59
N ILE A 180 10.77 3.54 14.06
CA ILE A 180 9.51 3.88 13.40
C ILE A 180 9.80 4.42 12.00
N LEU A 181 10.66 5.43 11.89
CA LEU A 181 11.01 6.02 10.59
C LEU A 181 11.60 4.98 9.63
N LEU A 182 12.50 4.11 10.11
CA LEU A 182 13.10 3.05 9.28
C LEU A 182 12.08 2.01 8.79
N ARG A 183 11.00 1.77 9.54
CA ARG A 183 9.87 0.94 9.10
C ARG A 183 9.10 1.64 7.99
N GLU A 184 8.70 2.89 8.20
CA GLU A 184 7.86 3.64 7.26
C GLU A 184 8.56 3.92 5.93
N VAL A 185 9.88 4.14 5.93
CA VAL A 185 10.62 4.43 4.69
C VAL A 185 10.77 3.23 3.75
N GLN A 186 10.37 2.03 4.16
CA GLN A 186 10.41 0.83 3.29
C GLN A 186 9.46 0.95 2.11
N GLU A 187 8.40 1.75 2.23
CA GLU A 187 7.34 1.91 1.24
C GLU A 187 7.45 3.21 0.42
N LEU A 188 8.61 3.88 0.44
CA LEU A 188 8.82 5.11 -0.33
C LEU A 188 8.75 4.86 -1.85
N ASP A 189 8.15 5.79 -2.59
CA ASP A 189 8.16 5.73 -4.05
C ASP A 189 9.55 6.10 -4.59
N ASN A 190 10.28 5.08 -5.04
CA ASN A 190 11.59 5.25 -5.67
C ASN A 190 11.56 6.02 -7.00
N SER A 191 10.38 6.33 -7.55
CA SER A 191 10.24 7.20 -8.71
C SER A 191 10.38 8.69 -8.35
N ASN A 192 10.05 9.06 -7.10
CA ASN A 192 10.12 10.42 -6.57
C ASN A 192 11.58 10.92 -6.52
N ILE A 193 11.80 12.12 -7.08
CA ILE A 193 13.11 12.78 -7.15
C ILE A 193 13.66 13.06 -5.73
N VAL A 194 12.81 13.50 -4.81
CA VAL A 194 13.20 13.80 -3.41
C VAL A 194 13.69 12.53 -2.71
N VAL A 195 12.96 11.42 -2.88
CA VAL A 195 13.34 10.10 -2.34
C VAL A 195 14.69 9.64 -2.91
N LYS A 196 14.91 9.79 -4.22
CA LYS A 196 16.20 9.44 -4.85
C LYS A 196 17.36 10.24 -4.26
N HIS A 197 17.20 11.55 -4.11
CA HIS A 197 18.24 12.41 -3.52
C HIS A 197 18.47 12.13 -2.03
N ALA A 198 17.47 11.61 -1.32
CA ALA A 198 17.57 11.29 0.10
C ALA A 198 18.20 9.91 0.39
N GLN A 199 18.44 9.06 -0.62
CA GLN A 199 19.02 7.72 -0.42
C GLN A 199 20.35 7.72 0.37
N PRO A 200 21.31 8.63 0.12
CA PRO A 200 22.52 8.75 0.94
C PRO A 200 22.24 8.98 2.43
N MET A 201 21.28 9.84 2.74
CA MET A 201 20.88 10.17 4.11
C MET A 201 20.20 8.95 4.77
N LEU A 202 19.33 8.27 4.03
CA LEU A 202 18.66 7.06 4.53
C LEU A 202 19.65 5.93 4.82
N ALA A 203 20.69 5.77 4.00
CA ALA A 203 21.78 4.82 4.25
C ALA A 203 22.53 5.15 5.55
N MET A 204 22.88 6.42 5.76
CA MET A 204 23.48 6.87 7.03
C MET A 204 22.57 6.59 8.22
N LEU A 205 21.25 6.80 8.07
CA LEU A 205 20.28 6.53 9.12
C LEU A 205 20.18 5.03 9.42
N ARG A 206 20.26 4.16 8.42
CA ARG A 206 20.32 2.69 8.61
C ARG A 206 21.61 2.21 9.26
N GLY A 207 22.64 3.06 9.34
CA GLY A 207 23.96 2.68 9.84
C GLY A 207 24.81 1.95 8.81
N GLU A 208 24.47 2.07 7.52
CA GLU A 208 25.30 1.60 6.43
C GLU A 208 26.49 2.55 6.28
N GLU A 209 27.72 2.07 6.49
CA GLU A 209 28.92 2.86 6.17
C GLU A 209 28.97 3.14 4.67
N TRP A 210 29.27 4.39 4.33
CA TRP A 210 29.37 4.86 2.95
C TRP A 210 30.57 4.19 2.26
N ILE A 211 30.30 3.24 1.36
CA ILE A 211 31.29 2.75 0.40
C ILE A 211 31.34 3.79 -0.73
N HIS A 212 32.51 4.42 -0.90
CA HIS A 212 32.79 5.42 -1.94
C HIS A 212 32.67 4.84 -3.35
#